data_AF-A0A945LWN7-F1
#
_entry.id   AF-A0A945LWN7-F1
#
_cell.length_a   1.000
_cell.length_b   1.000
_cell.length_c   1.000
_cell.angle_alpha   90.00
_cell.angle_beta   90.00
_cell.angle_gamma   90.00
#
_symmetry.space_group_name_H-M   'P 1'
#
loop_
_entity.id
_entity.type
_entity.pdbx_description
1 polymer ?
#
loop_
_entity_poly.entity_id
_entity_poly.type
_entity_poly.pdbx_seq_one_letter_code
_entity_poly.pdbx_strand_id
1 'polypeptide(L)'
;MTAPGAAQGLDGLTSDSEKPVEIFADDGIEWIQDKKQYIARGNAQAKRDDVTVNADVLTAHYRDTDAGGTDIWRLDADGNVKITNPTTTARGDRGVFNIDKGILVLTGRNLKMTADGNVVTARDSLEFWQNKKMAVARGDAKVNSEGKVLTADILTAYFHDVAGKGTKIQRLEAFGNVKIETPTETATSDRGVYEIETGVASIYGSVKIIRDKNILTGEYGQVNLNTGVSRLLNATPGSKNKGRVRAVFSPKKKPKTTTKEKTEEKKQQEKPTP
;
A
#
# COMPACT_ATOMS: atom_id res chain seq x y z
N MET A 1 12.28 0.25 1.09
CA MET A 1 10.97 0.23 0.43
C MET A 1 11.06 1.30 -0.63
N THR A 2 11.01 0.92 -1.89
CA THR A 2 10.75 1.89 -2.95
C THR A 2 9.29 2.33 -2.83
N ALA A 3 9.03 3.64 -2.81
CA ALA A 3 7.67 4.17 -2.82
C ALA A 3 6.99 3.82 -4.15
N PRO A 4 5.81 3.16 -4.16
CA PRO A 4 5.05 3.01 -5.39
C PRO A 4 4.66 4.39 -5.96
N GLY A 5 4.82 4.58 -7.27
CA GLY A 5 4.35 5.72 -8.06
C GLY A 5 2.85 5.69 -8.35
N ALA A 6 2.04 5.19 -7.41
CA ALA A 6 0.62 4.86 -7.62
C ALA A 6 -0.26 6.05 -8.05
N ALA A 7 0.12 7.28 -7.70
CA ALA A 7 -0.66 8.48 -8.01
C ALA A 7 -0.52 8.95 -9.47
N GLN A 8 0.58 8.59 -10.16
CA GLN A 8 0.66 8.78 -11.63
C GLN A 8 -0.31 7.87 -12.38
N GLY A 9 -0.75 6.79 -11.70
CA GLY A 9 -1.71 5.76 -12.15
C GLY A 9 -2.99 6.28 -12.80
N LEU A 10 -3.46 7.41 -12.28
CA LEU A 10 -4.85 7.86 -12.39
C LEU A 10 -4.97 9.31 -12.86
N ASP A 11 -3.84 9.99 -13.04
CA ASP A 11 -3.78 11.39 -13.48
C ASP A 11 -4.36 11.56 -14.89
N GLY A 12 -4.23 10.53 -15.74
CA GLY A 12 -4.84 10.49 -17.07
C GLY A 12 -6.38 10.50 -17.07
N LEU A 13 -7.05 10.30 -15.92
CA LEU A 13 -8.51 10.43 -15.84
C LEU A 13 -8.98 11.89 -15.68
N THR A 14 -8.15 12.78 -15.12
CA THR A 14 -8.43 14.22 -14.88
C THR A 14 -7.58 15.17 -15.69
N SER A 15 -6.51 14.70 -16.33
CA SER A 15 -5.63 15.56 -17.13
C SER A 15 -6.44 16.34 -18.15
N ASP A 16 -6.15 17.65 -18.29
CA ASP A 16 -6.60 18.55 -19.38
C ASP A 16 -5.99 18.10 -20.72
N SER A 17 -6.19 16.83 -21.04
CA SER A 17 -5.77 16.20 -22.26
C SER A 17 -6.77 16.60 -23.32
N GLU A 18 -6.29 17.30 -24.36
CA GLU A 18 -7.08 17.57 -25.56
C GLU A 18 -7.44 16.28 -26.33
N LYS A 19 -6.88 15.13 -25.93
CA LYS A 19 -7.15 13.87 -26.62
C LYS A 19 -8.55 13.36 -26.28
N PRO A 20 -9.28 12.86 -27.29
CA PRO A 20 -10.61 12.32 -27.08
C PRO A 20 -10.58 11.08 -26.19
N VAL A 21 -11.70 10.82 -25.51
CA VAL A 21 -11.95 9.53 -24.86
C VAL A 21 -12.48 8.57 -25.91
N GLU A 22 -11.80 7.43 -26.06
CA GLU A 22 -12.31 6.33 -26.89
C GLU A 22 -13.12 5.37 -26.01
N ILE A 23 -14.32 4.99 -26.46
CA ILE A 23 -15.22 4.07 -25.75
C ILE A 23 -15.56 2.89 -26.66
N PHE A 24 -15.42 1.68 -26.12
CA PHE A 24 -15.75 0.42 -26.79
C PHE A 24 -16.72 -0.38 -25.92
N ALA A 25 -17.65 -1.09 -26.55
CA ALA A 25 -18.64 -1.90 -25.88
C ALA A 25 -19.17 -2.98 -26.84
N ASP A 26 -19.43 -4.18 -26.34
CA ASP A 26 -19.89 -5.32 -27.16
C ASP A 26 -21.41 -5.27 -27.40
N ASP A 27 -22.20 -4.88 -26.39
CA ASP A 27 -23.67 -4.86 -26.51
C ASP A 27 -24.17 -3.54 -27.10
N GLY A 28 -23.45 -2.43 -26.86
CA GLY A 28 -23.73 -1.14 -27.46
C GLY A 28 -23.44 0.06 -26.55
N ILE A 29 -23.64 1.25 -27.13
CA ILE A 29 -23.49 2.54 -26.45
C ILE A 29 -24.81 3.31 -26.59
N GLU A 30 -25.42 3.65 -25.46
CA GLU A 30 -26.66 4.40 -25.35
C GLU A 30 -26.36 5.85 -24.97
N TRP A 31 -27.01 6.80 -25.65
CA TRP A 31 -27.05 8.19 -25.22
C TRP A 31 -28.46 8.53 -24.73
N ILE A 32 -28.59 8.76 -23.42
CA ILE A 32 -29.86 9.07 -22.76
C ILE A 32 -29.88 10.55 -22.41
N GLN A 33 -30.32 11.37 -23.37
CA GLN A 33 -30.27 12.82 -23.25
C GLN A 33 -31.07 13.37 -22.05
N ASP A 34 -32.27 12.84 -21.81
CA ASP A 34 -33.13 13.25 -20.68
C ASP A 34 -32.48 13.00 -19.30
N LYS A 35 -31.60 12.00 -19.21
CA LYS A 35 -30.83 11.68 -18.00
C LYS A 35 -29.43 12.27 -17.99
N LYS A 36 -29.01 12.90 -19.09
CA LYS A 36 -27.65 13.39 -19.33
C LYS A 36 -26.57 12.32 -19.11
N GLN A 37 -26.76 11.15 -19.76
CA GLN A 37 -25.91 9.98 -19.58
C GLN A 37 -25.47 9.36 -20.91
N TYR A 38 -24.23 8.90 -20.95
CA TYR A 38 -23.75 7.89 -21.91
C TYR A 38 -23.55 6.57 -21.17
N ILE A 39 -24.06 5.46 -21.72
CA ILE A 39 -23.93 4.13 -21.13
C ILE A 39 -23.35 3.16 -22.15
N ALA A 40 -22.18 2.61 -21.87
CA ALA A 40 -21.54 1.54 -22.62
C ALA A 40 -21.77 0.21 -21.90
N ARG A 41 -22.29 -0.81 -22.61
CA ARG A 41 -22.65 -2.12 -22.04
C ARG A 41 -21.93 -3.27 -22.74
N GLY A 42 -21.55 -4.27 -21.95
CA GLY A 42 -20.88 -5.48 -22.42
C GLY A 42 -19.39 -5.23 -22.62
N ASN A 43 -18.55 -5.77 -21.74
CA ASN A 43 -17.09 -5.61 -21.75
C ASN A 43 -16.64 -4.15 -22.03
N ALA A 44 -17.35 -3.20 -21.43
CA ALA A 44 -17.16 -1.78 -21.69
C ALA A 44 -15.74 -1.33 -21.35
N GLN A 45 -15.13 -0.61 -22.28
CA GLN A 45 -13.79 -0.06 -22.14
C GLN A 45 -13.78 1.43 -22.47
N ALA A 46 -13.21 2.23 -21.59
CA ALA A 46 -12.89 3.63 -21.86
C ALA A 46 -11.37 3.82 -21.81
N LYS A 47 -10.82 4.51 -22.80
CA LYS A 47 -9.39 4.80 -22.91
C LYS A 47 -9.16 6.30 -23.10
N ARG A 48 -8.26 6.85 -22.29
CA ARG A 48 -7.76 8.21 -22.42
C ARG A 48 -6.26 8.19 -22.10
N ASP A 49 -5.46 8.71 -23.01
CA ASP A 49 -4.00 8.65 -22.93
C ASP A 49 -3.48 7.22 -22.66
N ASP A 50 -2.77 7.03 -21.55
CA ASP A 50 -2.21 5.76 -21.10
C ASP A 50 -3.11 5.03 -20.10
N VAL A 51 -4.26 5.61 -19.75
CA VAL A 51 -5.22 5.03 -18.82
C VAL A 51 -6.32 4.29 -19.58
N THR A 52 -6.57 3.05 -19.16
CA THR A 52 -7.71 2.25 -19.61
C THR A 52 -8.56 1.86 -18.40
N VAL A 53 -9.86 2.10 -18.50
CA VAL A 53 -10.89 1.63 -17.56
C VAL A 53 -11.70 0.53 -18.25
N ASN A 54 -11.79 -0.64 -17.65
CA ASN A 54 -12.65 -1.74 -18.11
C ASN A 54 -13.69 -2.04 -17.03
N ALA A 55 -14.91 -2.37 -17.45
CA ALA A 55 -16.00 -2.82 -16.59
C ALA A 55 -17.05 -3.60 -17.41
N ASP A 56 -18.03 -4.21 -16.75
CA ASP A 56 -19.19 -4.78 -17.46
C ASP A 56 -20.07 -3.66 -18.05
N VAL A 57 -20.21 -2.55 -17.30
CA VAL A 57 -20.91 -1.34 -17.72
C VAL A 57 -20.12 -0.09 -17.32
N LEU A 58 -20.00 0.87 -18.25
CA LEU A 58 -19.49 2.21 -17.97
C LEU A 58 -20.59 3.24 -18.19
N THR A 59 -20.82 4.12 -17.22
CA THR A 59 -21.77 5.23 -17.30
C THR A 59 -21.05 6.56 -17.13
N ALA A 60 -21.11 7.43 -18.12
CA ALA A 60 -20.62 8.80 -18.03
C ALA A 60 -21.80 9.76 -17.83
N HIS A 61 -21.75 10.55 -16.77
CA HIS A 61 -22.72 11.60 -16.49
C HIS A 61 -22.17 12.94 -16.97
N TYR A 62 -22.94 13.63 -17.79
CA TYR A 62 -22.55 14.92 -18.34
C TYR A 62 -23.49 16.04 -17.87
N ARG A 63 -23.03 17.27 -18.06
CA ARG A 63 -23.82 18.50 -17.92
C ARG A 63 -23.66 19.32 -19.19
N ASP A 64 -24.67 20.14 -19.50
CA ASP A 64 -24.55 21.10 -20.58
C ASP A 64 -23.64 22.25 -20.11
N THR A 65 -22.86 22.81 -21.02
CA THR A 65 -22.01 23.97 -20.76
C THR A 65 -22.66 25.24 -21.31
N ASP A 66 -22.33 26.39 -20.74
CA ASP A 66 -22.85 27.70 -21.20
C ASP A 66 -22.46 28.02 -22.65
N ALA A 67 -21.41 27.38 -23.16
CA ALA A 67 -20.95 27.48 -24.54
C ALA A 67 -21.69 26.55 -25.52
N GLY A 68 -22.73 25.83 -25.07
CA GLY A 68 -23.53 24.93 -25.90
C GLY A 68 -22.89 23.55 -26.13
N GLY A 69 -21.91 23.16 -25.30
CA GLY A 69 -21.29 21.83 -25.32
C GLY A 69 -21.73 20.95 -24.15
N THR A 70 -21.08 19.81 -24.00
CA THR A 70 -21.28 18.90 -22.86
C THR A 70 -19.97 18.66 -22.12
N ASP A 71 -20.03 18.60 -20.80
CA ASP A 71 -18.90 18.33 -19.92
C ASP A 71 -19.19 17.12 -19.02
N ILE A 72 -18.27 16.16 -18.96
CA ILE A 72 -18.43 14.94 -18.16
C ILE A 72 -17.87 15.22 -16.76
N TRP A 73 -18.73 15.16 -15.75
CA TRP A 73 -18.34 15.44 -14.36
C TRP A 73 -18.20 14.17 -13.50
N ARG A 74 -18.73 13.04 -13.97
CA ARG A 74 -18.68 11.76 -13.25
C ARG A 74 -18.65 10.55 -14.18
N LEU A 75 -17.85 9.57 -13.82
CA LEU A 75 -17.81 8.24 -14.44
C LEU A 75 -18.12 7.17 -13.38
N ASP A 76 -19.07 6.30 -13.68
CA ASP A 76 -19.37 5.09 -12.91
C ASP A 76 -18.96 3.86 -13.71
N ALA A 77 -18.29 2.92 -13.06
CA ALA A 77 -17.86 1.65 -13.59
C ALA A 77 -18.43 0.54 -12.73
N ASP A 78 -19.15 -0.39 -13.35
CA ASP A 78 -19.91 -1.44 -12.67
C ASP A 78 -19.54 -2.82 -13.23
N GLY A 79 -19.16 -3.73 -12.33
CA GLY A 79 -18.79 -5.10 -12.65
C GLY A 79 -17.35 -5.22 -13.16
N ASN A 80 -16.60 -6.18 -12.62
CA ASN A 80 -15.24 -6.55 -13.04
C ASN A 80 -14.28 -5.36 -13.29
N VAL A 81 -14.39 -4.30 -12.48
CA VAL A 81 -13.68 -3.05 -12.72
C VAL A 81 -12.18 -3.26 -12.68
N LYS A 82 -11.51 -2.85 -13.76
CA LYS A 82 -10.05 -2.86 -13.88
C LYS A 82 -9.57 -1.56 -14.50
N ILE A 83 -8.81 -0.79 -13.72
CA ILE A 83 -8.16 0.44 -14.16
C ILE A 83 -6.67 0.14 -14.33
N THR A 84 -6.12 0.47 -15.49
CA THR A 84 -4.71 0.21 -15.81
C THR A 84 -4.06 1.41 -16.44
N ASN A 85 -2.80 1.62 -16.08
CA ASN A 85 -1.85 2.40 -16.83
C ASN A 85 -0.51 1.63 -16.90
N PRO A 86 0.59 2.19 -17.45
CA PRO A 86 1.84 1.45 -17.65
C PRO A 86 2.48 0.87 -16.38
N THR A 87 2.29 1.50 -15.21
CA THR A 87 2.95 1.12 -13.95
C THR A 87 1.98 0.61 -12.88
N THR A 88 0.68 0.81 -13.08
CA THR A 88 -0.35 0.56 -12.06
C THR A 88 -1.52 -0.22 -12.62
N THR A 89 -2.05 -1.15 -11.82
CA THR A 89 -3.32 -1.82 -12.07
C THR A 89 -4.15 -1.83 -10.79
N ALA A 90 -5.36 -1.28 -10.83
CA ALA A 90 -6.32 -1.33 -9.74
C ALA A 90 -7.56 -2.14 -10.15
N ARG A 91 -8.12 -2.90 -9.20
CA ARG A 91 -9.29 -3.76 -9.39
C ARG A 91 -10.30 -3.61 -8.27
N GLY A 92 -11.58 -3.76 -8.61
CA GLY A 92 -12.73 -3.82 -7.70
C GLY A 92 -13.99 -4.29 -8.42
N ASP A 93 -15.12 -4.36 -7.71
CA ASP A 93 -16.41 -4.66 -8.34
C ASP A 93 -17.09 -3.38 -8.89
N ARG A 94 -16.81 -2.21 -8.28
CA ARG A 94 -17.34 -0.91 -8.71
C ARG A 94 -16.29 0.18 -8.58
N GLY A 95 -16.29 1.13 -9.51
CA GLY A 95 -15.49 2.34 -9.48
C GLY A 95 -16.35 3.58 -9.70
N VAL A 96 -16.19 4.61 -8.87
CA VAL A 96 -16.84 5.90 -9.05
C VAL A 96 -15.77 6.96 -9.11
N PHE A 97 -15.72 7.69 -10.22
CA PHE A 97 -14.82 8.81 -10.40
C PHE A 97 -15.61 10.11 -10.50
N ASN A 98 -15.42 10.99 -9.52
CA ASN A 98 -15.94 12.35 -9.56
C ASN A 98 -14.82 13.27 -10.07
N ILE A 99 -14.96 13.75 -11.30
CA ILE A 99 -13.94 14.51 -12.02
C ILE A 99 -13.77 15.89 -11.37
N ASP A 100 -14.88 16.59 -11.11
CA ASP A 100 -14.87 17.92 -10.45
C ASP A 100 -14.11 17.90 -9.11
N LYS A 101 -14.28 16.84 -8.33
CA LYS A 101 -13.63 16.70 -7.02
C LYS A 101 -12.24 16.07 -7.10
N GLY A 102 -11.88 15.46 -8.23
CA GLY A 102 -10.65 14.67 -8.40
C GLY A 102 -10.60 13.47 -7.45
N ILE A 103 -11.72 12.75 -7.28
CA ILE A 103 -11.81 11.60 -6.36
C ILE A 103 -12.25 10.34 -7.11
N LEU A 104 -11.40 9.31 -7.08
CA LEU A 104 -11.75 7.95 -7.46
C LEU A 104 -12.00 7.09 -6.22
N VAL A 105 -13.08 6.33 -6.19
CA VAL A 105 -13.37 5.34 -5.16
C VAL A 105 -13.63 3.99 -5.82
N LEU A 106 -12.83 2.98 -5.47
CA LEU A 106 -13.05 1.58 -5.82
C LEU A 106 -13.63 0.84 -4.62
N THR A 107 -14.67 0.04 -4.86
CA THR A 107 -15.36 -0.77 -3.85
C THR A 107 -15.66 -2.18 -4.37
N GLY A 108 -16.05 -3.08 -3.46
CA GLY A 108 -16.41 -4.45 -3.78
C GLY A 108 -15.43 -5.47 -3.23
N ARG A 109 -15.48 -6.68 -3.77
CA ARG A 109 -14.65 -7.80 -3.33
C ARG A 109 -13.27 -7.74 -3.98
N ASN A 110 -12.29 -8.36 -3.32
CA ASN A 110 -10.93 -8.51 -3.84
C ASN A 110 -10.27 -7.20 -4.28
N LEU A 111 -10.55 -6.08 -3.59
CA LEU A 111 -9.93 -4.79 -3.87
C LEU A 111 -8.41 -4.94 -3.82
N LYS A 112 -7.78 -4.64 -4.94
CA LYS A 112 -6.35 -4.81 -5.12
C LYS A 112 -5.81 -3.76 -6.07
N MET A 113 -4.73 -3.12 -5.65
CA MET A 113 -3.88 -2.31 -6.51
C MET A 113 -2.48 -2.91 -6.55
N THR A 114 -1.89 -2.98 -7.74
CA THR A 114 -0.48 -3.27 -7.93
C THR A 114 0.18 -2.04 -8.54
N ALA A 115 1.26 -1.54 -7.94
CA ALA A 115 2.04 -0.40 -8.45
C ALA A 115 3.54 -0.67 -8.20
N ASP A 116 4.35 -0.64 -9.25
CA ASP A 116 5.81 -0.90 -9.19
C ASP A 116 6.18 -2.18 -8.43
N GLY A 117 5.42 -3.26 -8.66
CA GLY A 117 5.61 -4.56 -7.98
C GLY A 117 5.09 -4.62 -6.54
N ASN A 118 4.67 -3.49 -5.95
CA ASN A 118 4.02 -3.43 -4.65
C ASN A 118 2.54 -3.76 -4.78
N VAL A 119 1.98 -4.43 -3.78
CA VAL A 119 0.55 -4.81 -3.76
C VAL A 119 -0.13 -4.15 -2.56
N VAL A 120 -1.25 -3.49 -2.82
CA VAL A 120 -2.16 -2.94 -1.81
C VAL A 120 -3.50 -3.65 -1.90
N THR A 121 -4.05 -4.07 -0.76
CA THR A 121 -5.40 -4.62 -0.67
C THR A 121 -6.18 -3.96 0.44
N ALA A 122 -7.50 -3.98 0.32
CA ALA A 122 -8.44 -3.45 1.30
C ALA A 122 -9.73 -4.27 1.26
N ARG A 123 -10.54 -4.18 2.32
CA ARG A 123 -11.86 -4.83 2.40
C ARG A 123 -12.98 -3.90 1.97
N ASP A 124 -12.92 -2.62 2.36
CA ASP A 124 -14.02 -1.68 2.20
C ASP A 124 -13.85 -0.76 0.98
N SER A 125 -12.70 -0.08 0.87
CA SER A 125 -12.44 0.85 -0.24
C SER A 125 -10.96 1.06 -0.54
N LEU A 126 -10.69 1.40 -1.81
CA LEU A 126 -9.47 2.10 -2.23
C LEU A 126 -9.89 3.46 -2.80
N GLU A 127 -9.39 4.54 -2.22
CA GLU A 127 -9.72 5.91 -2.57
C GLU A 127 -8.48 6.65 -3.04
N PHE A 128 -8.62 7.45 -4.10
CA PHE A 128 -7.56 8.30 -4.63
C PHE A 128 -8.08 9.72 -4.75
N TRP A 129 -7.45 10.61 -3.99
CA TRP A 129 -7.80 12.02 -3.88
C TRP A 129 -6.71 12.82 -4.58
N GLN A 130 -6.89 13.05 -5.88
CA GLN A 130 -5.85 13.58 -6.75
C GLN A 130 -5.48 15.02 -6.36
N ASN A 131 -6.49 15.87 -6.17
CA ASN A 131 -6.32 17.27 -5.75
C ASN A 131 -5.63 17.41 -4.38
N LYS A 132 -5.75 16.39 -3.53
CA LYS A 132 -5.11 16.33 -2.20
C LYS A 132 -3.79 15.57 -2.19
N LYS A 133 -3.38 14.99 -3.32
CA LYS A 133 -2.21 14.13 -3.46
C LYS A 133 -2.18 13.07 -2.36
N MET A 134 -3.29 12.35 -2.18
CA MET A 134 -3.37 11.28 -1.20
C MET A 134 -4.20 10.08 -1.68
N ALA A 135 -3.92 8.91 -1.12
CA ALA A 135 -4.70 7.69 -1.32
C ALA A 135 -5.04 7.06 0.02
N VAL A 136 -6.20 6.40 0.12
CA VAL A 136 -6.69 5.76 1.34
C VAL A 136 -7.14 4.33 1.04
N ALA A 137 -6.64 3.37 1.81
CA ALA A 137 -7.14 2.00 1.84
C ALA A 137 -7.88 1.77 3.16
N ARG A 138 -9.12 1.28 3.11
CA ARG A 138 -9.99 1.10 4.29
C ARG A 138 -10.44 -0.34 4.47
N GLY A 139 -10.45 -0.76 5.73
CA GLY A 139 -10.85 -2.10 6.15
C GLY A 139 -9.73 -3.09 5.87
N ASP A 140 -9.09 -3.60 6.92
CA ASP A 140 -8.02 -4.61 6.84
C ASP A 140 -6.97 -4.28 5.76
N ALA A 141 -6.62 -2.99 5.67
CA ALA A 141 -5.73 -2.46 4.66
C ALA A 141 -4.34 -3.09 4.80
N LYS A 142 -3.80 -3.58 3.68
CA LYS A 142 -2.52 -4.29 3.64
C LYS A 142 -1.68 -3.81 2.47
N VAL A 143 -0.42 -3.51 2.76
CA VAL A 143 0.62 -3.22 1.77
C VAL A 143 1.69 -4.31 1.85
N ASN A 144 2.04 -4.90 0.72
CA ASN A 144 3.18 -5.79 0.57
C ASN A 144 4.19 -5.16 -0.40
N SER A 145 5.40 -4.90 0.10
CA SER A 145 6.48 -4.27 -0.64
C SER A 145 7.79 -5.00 -0.33
N GLU A 146 8.37 -5.66 -1.34
CA GLU A 146 9.69 -6.32 -1.22
C GLU A 146 9.77 -7.30 -0.02
N GLY A 147 8.69 -8.04 0.27
CA GLY A 147 8.60 -8.99 1.39
C GLY A 147 8.37 -8.34 2.77
N LYS A 148 8.22 -7.02 2.83
CA LYS A 148 7.78 -6.28 4.02
C LYS A 148 6.28 -6.06 3.94
N VAL A 149 5.58 -6.37 5.02
CA VAL A 149 4.12 -6.28 5.08
C VAL A 149 3.73 -5.25 6.12
N LEU A 150 2.85 -4.32 5.75
CA LEU A 150 2.19 -3.40 6.66
C LEU A 150 0.69 -3.67 6.60
N THR A 151 0.06 -3.89 7.76
CA THR A 151 -1.39 -3.99 7.89
C THR A 151 -1.91 -2.98 8.90
N ALA A 152 -3.12 -2.45 8.67
CA ALA A 152 -3.86 -1.59 9.59
C ALA A 152 -5.36 -1.56 9.22
N ASP A 153 -6.21 -1.00 10.07
CA ASP A 153 -7.62 -0.78 9.70
C ASP A 153 -7.74 0.24 8.57
N ILE A 154 -6.91 1.30 8.63
CA ILE A 154 -6.82 2.35 7.60
C ILE A 154 -5.36 2.65 7.30
N LEU A 155 -5.02 2.69 6.01
CA LEU A 155 -3.75 3.18 5.52
C LEU A 155 -3.97 4.41 4.65
N THR A 156 -3.24 5.49 4.92
CA THR A 156 -3.23 6.72 4.12
C THR A 156 -1.84 6.95 3.55
N ALA A 157 -1.74 7.14 2.24
CA ALA A 157 -0.52 7.52 1.56
C ALA A 157 -0.60 8.98 1.12
N TYR A 158 0.46 9.74 1.33
CA TYR A 158 0.62 11.11 0.85
C TYR A 158 1.71 11.15 -0.22
N PHE A 159 1.43 11.86 -1.30
CA PHE A 159 2.29 11.96 -2.46
C PHE A 159 2.85 13.37 -2.66
N HIS A 160 3.97 13.46 -3.38
CA HIS A 160 4.55 14.70 -3.86
C HIS A 160 5.09 14.49 -5.28
N ASP A 161 5.12 15.57 -6.05
CA ASP A 161 5.68 15.52 -7.41
C ASP A 161 7.17 15.74 -7.37
N VAL A 162 7.89 14.94 -8.14
CA VAL A 162 9.33 15.04 -8.31
C VAL A 162 9.60 15.35 -9.77
N ALA A 163 10.19 16.52 -10.03
CA ALA A 163 10.50 16.99 -11.38
C ALA A 163 11.25 15.91 -12.19
N GLY A 164 10.72 15.57 -13.37
CA GLY A 164 11.27 14.54 -14.26
C GLY A 164 11.20 13.10 -13.75
N LYS A 165 10.64 12.85 -12.56
CA LYS A 165 10.53 11.51 -11.95
C LYS A 165 9.10 11.17 -11.51
N GLY A 166 8.15 12.06 -11.80
CA GLY A 166 6.76 11.83 -11.51
C GLY A 166 6.38 11.96 -10.04
N THR A 167 5.17 11.49 -9.73
CA THR A 167 4.61 11.52 -8.38
C THR A 167 5.13 10.35 -7.55
N LYS A 168 5.62 10.64 -6.33
CA LYS A 168 6.16 9.65 -5.39
C LYS A 168 5.46 9.72 -4.05
N ILE A 169 5.37 8.60 -3.35
CA ILE A 169 4.91 8.61 -1.95
C ILE A 169 6.00 9.24 -1.08
N GLN A 170 5.58 10.19 -0.26
CA GLN A 170 6.41 10.84 0.75
C GLN A 170 6.25 10.15 2.11
N ARG A 171 5.00 9.85 2.47
CA ARG A 171 4.60 9.47 3.82
C ARG A 171 3.46 8.46 3.78
N LEU A 172 3.49 7.48 4.68
CA LEU A 172 2.37 6.60 4.98
C LEU A 172 1.92 6.83 6.43
N GLU A 173 0.61 6.85 6.65
CA GLU A 173 0.01 6.83 7.98
C GLU A 173 -0.86 5.58 8.11
N ALA A 174 -0.77 4.93 9.27
CA ALA A 174 -1.49 3.71 9.60
C ALA A 174 -2.26 3.91 10.90
N PHE A 175 -3.54 3.52 10.91
CA PHE A 175 -4.43 3.69 12.05
C PHE A 175 -5.20 2.41 12.33
N GLY A 176 -5.22 2.01 13.60
CA GLY A 176 -5.91 0.82 14.07
C GLY A 176 -5.17 -0.47 13.71
N ASN A 177 -5.01 -1.36 14.70
CA ASN A 177 -4.41 -2.69 14.53
C ASN A 177 -3.13 -2.71 13.67
N VAL A 178 -2.25 -1.72 13.86
CA VAL A 178 -1.07 -1.55 13.01
C VAL A 178 -0.10 -2.68 13.27
N LYS A 179 0.33 -3.36 12.22
CA LYS A 179 1.35 -4.41 12.27
C LYS A 179 2.31 -4.27 11.09
N ILE A 180 3.59 -4.23 11.41
CA ILE A 180 4.70 -4.20 10.45
C ILE A 180 5.44 -5.53 10.58
N GLU A 181 5.56 -6.26 9.49
CA GLU A 181 6.33 -7.48 9.38
C GLU A 181 7.48 -7.27 8.41
N THR A 182 8.68 -7.63 8.86
CA THR A 182 9.91 -7.66 8.08
C THR A 182 10.48 -9.08 8.13
N PRO A 183 11.53 -9.41 7.35
CA PRO A 183 12.13 -10.74 7.41
C PRO A 183 12.64 -11.16 8.80
N THR A 184 12.92 -10.22 9.70
CA THR A 184 13.56 -10.49 10.99
C THR A 184 12.69 -10.13 12.20
N GLU A 185 11.63 -9.34 12.03
CA GLU A 185 10.83 -8.89 13.15
C GLU A 185 9.38 -8.52 12.81
N THR A 186 8.56 -8.54 13.85
CA THR A 186 7.18 -8.04 13.85
C THR A 186 7.04 -6.91 14.86
N ALA A 187 6.47 -5.78 14.44
CA ALA A 187 6.13 -4.66 15.31
C ALA A 187 4.62 -4.40 15.25
N THR A 188 3.96 -4.24 16.39
CA THR A 188 2.53 -3.88 16.50
C THR A 188 2.34 -2.58 17.27
N SER A 189 1.28 -1.84 16.96
CA SER A 189 0.91 -0.58 17.62
C SER A 189 -0.52 -0.13 17.27
N ASP A 190 -0.99 0.95 17.88
CA ASP A 190 -2.29 1.56 17.57
C ASP A 190 -2.23 2.52 16.36
N ARG A 191 -1.11 3.22 16.18
CA ARG A 191 -0.85 4.14 15.05
C ARG A 191 0.58 4.01 14.56
N GLY A 192 0.79 4.19 13.25
CA GLY A 192 2.11 4.29 12.63
C GLY A 192 2.22 5.48 11.68
N VAL A 193 3.41 6.07 11.59
CA VAL A 193 3.77 7.07 10.57
C VAL A 193 5.11 6.66 9.98
N TYR A 194 5.15 6.41 8.68
CA TYR A 194 6.36 6.05 7.95
C TYR A 194 6.75 7.16 7.00
N GLU A 195 7.92 7.75 7.24
CA GLU A 195 8.53 8.72 6.34
C GLU A 195 9.47 7.96 5.39
N ILE A 196 9.16 8.00 4.10
CA ILE A 196 9.83 7.15 3.10
C ILE A 196 11.27 7.61 2.87
N GLU A 197 11.49 8.93 2.82
CA GLU A 197 12.80 9.52 2.57
C GLU A 197 13.83 9.08 3.61
N THR A 198 13.46 9.11 4.89
CA THR A 198 14.34 8.66 5.98
C THR A 198 14.31 7.15 6.20
N GLY A 199 13.28 6.47 5.69
CA GLY A 199 13.01 5.07 5.93
C GLY A 199 12.66 4.75 7.38
N VAL A 200 12.09 5.70 8.14
CA VAL A 200 11.76 5.52 9.56
C VAL A 200 10.26 5.44 9.77
N ALA A 201 9.80 4.32 10.34
CA ALA A 201 8.44 4.14 10.81
C ALA A 201 8.38 4.44 12.32
N SER A 202 7.66 5.48 12.70
CA SER A 202 7.36 5.84 14.08
C SER A 202 6.01 5.22 14.46
N ILE A 203 5.99 4.40 15.51
CA ILE A 203 4.81 3.64 15.96
C ILE A 203 4.42 4.03 17.38
N TYR A 204 3.12 4.12 17.64
CA TYR A 204 2.54 4.75 18.82
C TYR A 204 1.41 3.92 19.40
N GLY A 205 1.32 3.90 20.73
CA GLY A 205 0.27 3.21 21.49
C GLY A 205 0.46 1.69 21.45
N SER A 206 0.43 1.07 22.62
CA SER A 206 0.48 -0.40 22.76
C SER A 206 1.63 -1.06 21.98
N VAL A 207 2.78 -0.38 21.89
CA VAL A 207 3.90 -0.80 21.03
C VAL A 207 4.50 -2.11 21.53
N LYS A 208 4.59 -3.10 20.63
CA LYS A 208 5.28 -4.36 20.87
C LYS A 208 6.14 -4.73 19.68
N ILE A 209 7.43 -4.94 19.89
CA ILE A 209 8.40 -5.36 18.86
C ILE A 209 8.94 -6.74 19.26
N ILE A 210 8.87 -7.69 18.34
CA ILE A 210 9.31 -9.07 18.53
C ILE A 210 10.38 -9.39 17.48
N ARG A 211 11.57 -9.78 17.95
CA ARG A 211 12.69 -10.24 17.12
C ARG A 211 13.27 -11.49 17.76
N ASP A 212 13.28 -12.62 17.04
CA ASP A 212 13.55 -13.95 17.61
C ASP A 212 12.67 -14.23 18.86
N LYS A 213 13.30 -14.33 20.03
CA LYS A 213 12.67 -14.53 21.34
C LYS A 213 12.73 -13.27 22.22
N ASN A 214 13.12 -12.15 21.63
CA ASN A 214 13.24 -10.88 22.32
C ASN A 214 11.97 -10.07 22.11
N ILE A 215 11.45 -9.50 23.19
CA ILE A 215 10.21 -8.74 23.18
C ILE A 215 10.50 -7.37 23.80
N LEU A 216 10.18 -6.32 23.05
CA LEU A 216 10.20 -4.93 23.52
C LEU A 216 8.76 -4.43 23.62
N THR A 217 8.38 -3.80 24.74
CA THR A 217 7.04 -3.23 24.94
C THR A 217 7.10 -1.82 25.53
N GLY A 218 6.31 -0.90 24.98
CA GLY A 218 6.21 0.48 25.45
C GLY A 218 5.13 1.29 24.71
N GLU A 219 5.17 2.61 24.83
CA GLU A 219 4.17 3.50 24.20
C GLU A 219 4.62 4.09 22.87
N TYR A 220 5.93 4.09 22.59
CA TYR A 220 6.49 4.68 21.38
C TYR A 220 7.73 3.93 20.92
N GLY A 221 7.80 3.67 19.61
CA GLY A 221 8.93 3.01 18.97
C GLY A 221 9.25 3.60 17.61
N GLN A 222 10.47 3.32 17.14
CA GLN A 222 10.92 3.63 15.79
C GLN A 222 11.49 2.37 15.16
N VAL A 223 11.08 2.09 13.93
CA VAL A 223 11.58 0.98 13.11
C VAL A 223 12.18 1.60 11.85
N ASN A 224 13.49 1.49 11.67
CA ASN A 224 14.14 1.91 10.44
C ASN A 224 14.10 0.77 9.42
N LEU A 225 13.26 0.89 8.40
CA LEU A 225 13.01 -0.15 7.39
C LEU A 225 14.11 -0.27 6.33
N ASN A 226 15.08 0.66 6.32
CA ASN A 226 16.25 0.60 5.46
C ASN A 226 17.40 -0.17 6.13
N THR A 227 17.63 0.04 7.42
CA THR A 227 18.73 -0.55 8.20
C THR A 227 18.33 -1.75 9.05
N GLY A 228 17.03 -1.95 9.29
CA GLY A 228 16.51 -2.94 10.23
C GLY A 228 16.75 -2.60 11.69
N VAL A 229 17.11 -1.36 12.03
CA VAL A 229 17.31 -0.93 13.42
C VAL A 229 15.98 -0.50 14.03
N SER A 230 15.63 -1.14 15.15
CA SER A 230 14.43 -0.83 15.91
C SER A 230 14.78 -0.31 17.29
N ARG A 231 14.12 0.78 17.69
CA ARG A 231 14.33 1.49 18.95
C ARG A 231 13.00 1.61 19.68
N LEU A 232 12.98 1.24 20.95
CA LEU A 232 11.87 1.55 21.84
C LEU A 232 12.27 2.76 22.68
N LEU A 233 11.43 3.78 22.68
CA LEU A 233 11.74 5.09 23.25
C LEU A 233 10.75 5.40 24.39
N ASN A 234 11.24 6.09 25.40
CA ASN A 234 10.45 6.41 26.59
C ASN A 234 9.45 7.55 26.38
N ALA A 235 9.57 8.29 25.29
CA ALA A 235 8.64 9.33 24.90
C ALA A 235 8.79 9.67 23.42
N THR A 236 7.79 10.30 22.84
CA THR A 236 7.91 10.93 21.53
C THR A 236 8.93 12.09 21.58
N PRO A 237 9.59 12.44 20.47
CA PRO A 237 10.47 13.60 20.42
C PRO A 237 9.75 14.86 20.93
N GLY A 238 10.39 15.59 21.85
CA GLY A 238 9.82 16.82 22.44
C GLY A 238 8.85 16.62 23.61
N SER A 239 8.47 15.39 23.96
CA SER A 239 7.60 15.13 25.11
C SER A 239 8.30 15.36 26.46
N LYS A 240 7.63 16.10 27.36
CA LYS A 240 8.06 16.27 28.76
C LYS A 240 7.76 15.04 29.62
N ASN A 241 6.75 14.27 29.26
CA ASN A 241 6.36 13.05 29.95
C ASN A 241 7.15 11.86 29.41
N LYS A 242 8.06 11.33 30.23
CA LYS A 242 8.87 10.13 29.92
C LYS A 242 8.30 8.93 30.67
N GLY A 243 7.93 7.89 29.93
CA GLY A 243 7.52 6.59 30.45
C GLY A 243 8.70 5.65 30.71
N ARG A 244 8.41 4.44 31.20
CA ARG A 244 9.39 3.35 31.25
C ARG A 244 9.15 2.40 30.08
N VAL A 245 10.23 1.99 29.43
CA VAL A 245 10.21 0.96 28.40
C VAL A 245 10.63 -0.38 29.01
N ARG A 246 10.11 -1.49 28.47
CA ARG A 246 10.44 -2.83 28.97
C ARG A 246 10.99 -3.69 27.84
N ALA A 247 12.04 -4.44 28.14
CA ALA A 247 12.66 -5.41 27.25
C ALA A 247 12.78 -6.76 27.96
N VAL A 248 12.47 -7.84 27.24
CA VAL A 248 12.69 -9.23 27.67
C VAL A 248 13.59 -9.89 26.65
N PHE A 249 14.73 -10.41 27.10
CA PHE A 249 15.69 -11.11 26.26
C PHE A 249 15.76 -12.58 26.67
N SER A 250 15.69 -13.48 25.70
CA SER A 250 15.82 -14.91 25.96
C SER A 250 17.23 -15.38 25.57
N PRO A 251 18.00 -15.99 26.49
CA PRO A 251 19.33 -16.51 26.18
C PRO A 251 19.27 -17.61 25.12
N LYS A 252 20.17 -17.57 24.11
CA LYS A 252 20.39 -18.73 23.23
C LYS A 252 21.18 -19.78 24.02
N LYS A 253 20.63 -20.99 24.19
CA LYS A 253 21.39 -22.11 24.77
C LYS A 253 22.61 -22.34 23.88
N LYS A 254 23.82 -22.29 24.44
CA LYS A 254 25.04 -22.69 23.72
C LYS A 254 24.85 -24.13 23.22
N PRO A 255 25.23 -24.47 21.98
CA PRO A 255 25.37 -25.86 21.58
C PRO A 255 26.26 -26.54 22.63
N LYS A 256 25.80 -27.65 23.21
CA LYS A 256 26.69 -28.49 24.02
C LYS A 256 27.75 -28.99 23.06
N THR A 257 28.98 -28.48 23.16
CA THR A 257 30.14 -29.10 22.54
C THR A 257 30.26 -30.48 23.17
N THR A 258 29.76 -31.51 22.49
CA THR A 258 29.99 -32.89 22.90
C THR A 258 31.48 -33.15 22.71
N THR A 259 32.23 -33.12 23.80
CA THR A 259 33.61 -33.61 23.84
C THR A 259 33.55 -35.12 23.63
N LYS A 260 33.50 -35.56 22.37
CA LYS A 260 33.75 -36.92 21.93
C LYS A 260 34.82 -36.87 20.85
N GLU A 261 36.06 -36.64 21.27
CA GLU A 261 37.28 -37.00 20.53
C GLU A 261 38.49 -36.58 21.39
N LYS A 262 38.82 -37.42 22.37
CA LYS A 262 40.14 -37.52 23.00
C LYS A 262 40.23 -38.83 23.78
N THR A 263 39.95 -39.95 23.11
CA THR A 263 40.22 -41.29 23.66
C THR A 263 40.57 -42.35 22.60
N GLU A 264 40.97 -41.96 21.39
CA GLU A 264 41.52 -42.94 20.41
C GLU A 264 43.02 -42.80 20.13
N GLU A 265 43.69 -41.76 20.63
CA GLU A 265 45.13 -41.55 20.37
C GLU A 265 46.08 -42.21 21.39
N LYS A 266 45.60 -43.14 22.22
CA LYS A 266 46.44 -43.83 23.24
C LYS A 266 46.45 -45.36 23.18
N LYS A 267 46.05 -45.99 22.06
CA LYS A 267 46.07 -47.46 21.93
C LYS A 267 46.72 -48.05 20.66
N GLN A 268 47.55 -47.29 19.93
CA GLN A 268 48.33 -47.84 18.80
C GLN A 268 49.87 -47.68 18.91
N GLN A 269 50.39 -47.33 20.07
CA GLN A 269 51.81 -47.53 20.39
C GLN A 269 51.95 -48.62 21.45
N GLU A 270 51.84 -49.87 21.02
CA GLU A 270 52.52 -51.04 21.62
C GLU A 270 52.16 -52.28 20.81
N LYS A 271 52.91 -52.51 19.73
CA LYS A 271 53.07 -53.82 19.11
C LYS A 271 54.57 -54.15 19.17
N PRO A 272 55.01 -55.13 19.98
CA PRO A 272 56.34 -55.71 19.85
C PRO A 272 56.31 -56.86 18.83
N THR A 273 57.22 -56.80 17.86
CA THR A 273 57.72 -57.95 17.09
C THR A 273 58.53 -58.85 18.05
N PRO A 274 58.50 -60.17 17.92
CA PRO A 274 59.24 -60.88 16.86
C PRO A 274 58.36 -61.76 15.95
#